data_AF-A0A7J7VVM7-F1
#
_entry.id   AF-A0A7J7VVM7-F1
#
_cell.length_a   1.000
_cell.length_b   1.000
_cell.length_c   1.000
_cell.angle_alpha   90.00
_cell.angle_beta   90.00
_cell.angle_gamma   90.00
#
_symmetry.space_group_name_H-M   'P 1'
#
loop_
_entity.id
_entity.type
_entity.pdbx_description
1 polymer ?
#
loop_
_entity_poly.entity_id
_entity_poly.type
_entity_poly.pdbx_seq_one_letter_code
_entity_poly.pdbx_strand_id
1 'polypeptide(L)'
;MAAPGPPPPTSHAPPDVPSGLALFLTTPFAFFLPELVFGFWVWVLVSATHVANPLLQGWVLYVSLTSFLISLMFLLSYLIGFYKRYESWRVLDSLYHGTTGILYMSAAVLQAHATIVSEDKDLGNYMTNTAATFFAFITTLLYVLHAFSIYYH
;
A
#
# COMPACT_ATOMS: atom_id res chain seq x y z
N MET A 1 38.92 -31.58 16.22
CA MET A 1 38.23 -30.36 15.74
C MET A 1 36.89 -30.30 16.45
N ALA A 2 36.67 -29.29 17.28
CA ALA A 2 35.40 -29.11 17.99
C ALA A 2 34.31 -28.66 17.00
N ALA A 3 33.09 -29.18 17.14
CA ALA A 3 31.95 -28.77 16.35
C ALA A 3 31.64 -27.27 16.58
N PRO A 4 31.19 -26.51 15.57
CA PRO A 4 30.76 -25.13 15.76
C PRO A 4 29.63 -25.08 16.80
N GLY A 5 29.76 -24.22 17.80
CA GLY A 5 28.72 -24.02 18.81
C GLY A 5 27.43 -23.44 18.20
N PRO A 6 26.27 -23.67 18.82
CA PRO A 6 25.02 -23.09 18.38
C PRO A 6 25.10 -21.57 18.39
N PRO A 7 24.48 -20.87 17.40
CA PRO A 7 24.51 -19.42 17.33
C PRO A 7 23.83 -18.78 18.57
N PRO A 8 24.25 -17.56 18.96
CA PRO A 8 23.75 -16.90 20.16
C PRO A 8 22.23 -16.66 20.12
N PRO A 9 21.55 -16.63 21.29
CA PRO A 9 20.09 -16.57 21.43
C PRO A 9 19.45 -15.23 20.98
N THR A 10 20.22 -14.32 20.37
CA THR A 10 19.72 -13.08 19.77
C THR A 10 19.37 -13.22 18.29
N SER A 11 19.64 -14.37 17.67
CA SER A 11 19.13 -14.68 16.34
C SER A 11 17.68 -15.16 16.46
N HIS A 12 16.75 -14.23 16.70
CA HIS A 12 15.40 -14.45 16.21
C HIS A 12 15.52 -14.54 14.70
N ALA A 13 15.60 -15.76 14.17
CA ALA A 13 15.42 -15.98 12.75
C ALA A 13 14.12 -15.26 12.36
N PRO A 14 14.12 -14.42 11.30
CA PRO A 14 12.89 -13.89 10.74
C PRO A 14 11.84 -15.01 10.65
N PRO A 15 10.59 -14.78 11.10
CA PRO A 15 9.54 -15.73 10.82
C PRO A 15 9.52 -15.99 9.31
N ASP A 16 9.59 -17.27 8.91
CA ASP A 16 9.48 -17.62 7.51
C ASP A 16 8.17 -17.07 6.95
N VAL A 17 8.23 -16.42 5.78
CA VAL A 17 7.04 -15.88 5.11
C VAL A 17 6.01 -17.01 4.94
N PRO A 18 4.77 -16.84 5.42
CA PRO A 18 3.77 -17.88 5.39
C PRO A 18 3.37 -18.21 3.95
N SER A 19 3.07 -19.48 3.70
CA SER A 19 2.68 -19.98 2.38
C SER A 19 1.18 -20.18 2.26
N GLY A 20 0.68 -20.16 1.03
CA GLY A 20 -0.73 -20.40 0.72
C GLY A 20 -1.65 -19.37 1.38
N LEU A 21 -2.78 -19.83 1.93
CA LEU A 21 -3.79 -18.95 2.54
C LEU A 21 -3.27 -18.20 3.77
N ALA A 22 -2.27 -18.76 4.47
CA ALA A 22 -1.70 -18.13 5.66
C ALA A 22 -1.00 -16.79 5.34
N LEU A 23 -0.56 -16.58 4.09
CA LEU A 23 -0.03 -15.29 3.63
C LEU A 23 -1.07 -14.18 3.85
N PHE A 24 -2.33 -14.43 3.52
CA PHE A 24 -3.40 -13.43 3.64
C PHE A 24 -3.91 -13.22 5.06
N LEU A 25 -3.45 -14.03 6.01
CA LEU A 25 -3.85 -13.98 7.42
C LEU A 25 -2.73 -13.50 8.35
N THR A 26 -1.51 -13.35 7.82
CA THR A 26 -0.34 -13.00 8.62
C THR A 26 0.08 -11.57 8.33
N THR A 27 0.09 -10.73 9.36
CA THR A 27 0.68 -9.38 9.29
C THR A 27 2.19 -9.50 9.04
N PRO A 28 2.76 -8.73 8.11
CA PRO A 28 2.17 -7.62 7.36
C PRO A 28 1.41 -8.01 6.08
N PHE A 29 1.64 -9.21 5.53
CA PHE A 29 1.14 -9.64 4.22
C PHE A 29 -0.38 -9.60 4.07
N ALA A 30 -1.12 -9.76 5.17
CA ALA A 30 -2.57 -9.58 5.21
C ALA A 30 -3.03 -8.20 4.69
N PHE A 31 -2.18 -7.17 4.74
CA PHE A 31 -2.51 -5.82 4.26
C PHE A 31 -2.55 -5.70 2.73
N PHE A 32 -1.89 -6.59 1.97
CA PHE A 32 -1.90 -6.51 0.50
C PHE A 32 -3.31 -6.53 -0.10
N LEU A 33 -4.21 -7.35 0.44
CA LEU A 33 -5.58 -7.43 -0.08
C LEU A 33 -6.36 -6.12 0.10
N PRO A 34 -6.53 -5.59 1.32
CA PRO A 34 -7.22 -4.32 1.51
C PRO A 34 -6.49 -3.15 0.84
N GLU A 35 -5.14 -3.13 0.79
CA GLU A 35 -4.38 -2.12 0.03
C GLU A 35 -4.76 -2.11 -1.45
N LEU A 36 -4.79 -3.28 -2.08
CA LEU A 36 -5.14 -3.41 -3.50
C LEU A 36 -6.60 -3.06 -3.74
N VAL A 37 -7.53 -3.53 -2.90
CA VAL A 37 -8.95 -3.24 -3.05
C VAL A 37 -9.23 -1.75 -2.88
N PHE A 38 -8.74 -1.12 -1.81
CA PHE A 38 -8.99 0.30 -1.57
C PHE A 38 -8.20 1.20 -2.51
N GLY A 39 -6.96 0.83 -2.85
CA GLY A 39 -6.18 1.50 -3.89
C GLY A 39 -6.87 1.47 -5.25
N PHE A 40 -7.45 0.32 -5.62
CA PHE A 40 -8.28 0.19 -6.82
C PHE A 40 -9.46 1.16 -6.82
N TRP A 41 -10.20 1.23 -5.71
CA TRP A 41 -11.32 2.16 -5.58
C TRP A 41 -10.89 3.62 -5.73
N VAL A 42 -9.74 4.03 -5.19
CA VAL A 42 -9.29 5.43 -5.28
C VAL A 42 -9.15 5.87 -6.73
N TRP A 43 -8.35 5.19 -7.55
CA TRP A 43 -8.14 5.66 -8.92
C TRP A 43 -9.38 5.47 -9.81
N VAL A 44 -10.22 4.45 -9.57
CA VAL A 44 -11.49 4.28 -10.28
C VAL A 44 -12.46 5.43 -9.97
N LEU A 45 -12.64 5.76 -8.70
CA LEU A 45 -13.55 6.83 -8.28
C LEU A 45 -13.05 8.20 -8.77
N VAL A 46 -11.74 8.47 -8.68
CA VAL A 46 -11.16 9.70 -9.23
C VAL A 46 -11.37 9.76 -10.75
N SER A 47 -11.18 8.65 -11.47
CA SER A 47 -11.47 8.59 -12.91
C SER A 47 -12.95 8.80 -13.22
N ALA A 48 -13.86 8.32 -12.37
CA ALA A 48 -15.31 8.48 -12.54
C ALA A 48 -15.76 9.95 -12.45
N THR A 49 -14.99 10.82 -11.80
CA THR A 49 -15.22 12.28 -11.83
C THR A 49 -14.79 12.94 -13.14
N HIS A 50 -14.33 12.15 -14.12
CA HIS A 50 -13.66 12.63 -15.34
C HIS A 50 -12.49 13.57 -15.06
N VAL A 51 -11.86 13.42 -13.89
CA VAL A 51 -10.72 14.23 -13.44
C VAL A 51 -11.08 15.73 -13.44
N ALA A 52 -12.24 16.08 -12.89
CA ALA A 52 -12.80 17.44 -12.84
C ALA A 52 -11.82 18.52 -12.30
N ASN A 53 -10.85 18.13 -11.46
CA ASN A 53 -9.75 19.00 -11.03
C ASN A 53 -8.38 18.41 -11.45
N PRO A 54 -7.95 18.59 -12.72
CA PRO A 54 -6.78 17.89 -13.28
C PRO A 54 -5.49 18.02 -12.48
N LEU A 55 -5.19 19.21 -11.96
CA LEU A 55 -3.97 19.45 -11.18
C LEU A 55 -3.95 18.67 -9.86
N LEU A 56 -5.11 18.53 -9.20
CA LEU A 56 -5.21 17.81 -7.92
C LEU A 56 -5.30 16.30 -8.18
N GLN A 57 -6.28 15.91 -9.00
CA GLN A 57 -6.65 14.52 -9.23
C GLN A 57 -5.66 13.79 -10.14
N GLY A 58 -4.89 14.50 -10.98
CA GLY A 58 -3.81 13.91 -11.76
C GLY A 58 -2.72 13.32 -10.87
N TRP A 59 -2.35 14.01 -9.78
CA TRP A 59 -1.43 13.47 -8.77
C TRP A 59 -2.01 12.26 -8.05
N VAL A 60 -3.29 12.33 -7.67
CA VAL A 60 -3.99 11.22 -7.00
C VAL A 60 -4.02 9.96 -7.88
N LEU A 61 -4.36 10.12 -9.16
CA LEU A 61 -4.35 9.03 -10.14
C LEU A 61 -2.96 8.43 -10.31
N TYR A 62 -1.94 9.27 -10.48
CA TYR A 62 -0.56 8.80 -10.64
C TYR A 62 -0.12 7.96 -9.45
N VAL A 63 -0.25 8.48 -8.22
CA VAL A 63 0.17 7.78 -7.01
C VAL A 63 -0.63 6.48 -6.82
N SER A 64 -1.95 6.55 -6.93
CA SER A 64 -2.84 5.40 -6.68
C SER A 64 -2.68 4.29 -7.71
N LEU A 65 -2.61 4.62 -9.00
CA LEU A 65 -2.48 3.60 -10.05
C LEU A 65 -1.10 2.96 -10.04
N THR A 66 -0.04 3.76 -9.89
CA THR A 66 1.33 3.22 -9.85
C THR A 66 1.55 2.37 -8.61
N SER A 67 1.07 2.80 -7.44
CA SER A 67 1.17 2.00 -6.23
C SER A 67 0.36 0.71 -6.33
N PHE A 68 -0.86 0.74 -6.88
CA PHE A 68 -1.66 -0.45 -7.10
C PHE A 68 -0.91 -1.50 -7.94
N LEU A 69 -0.32 -1.07 -9.07
CA LEU A 69 0.43 -1.97 -9.95
C LEU A 69 1.67 -2.55 -9.26
N ILE A 70 2.42 -1.74 -8.51
CA ILE A 70 3.62 -2.21 -7.81
C ILE A 70 3.24 -3.13 -6.64
N SER A 71 2.23 -2.80 -5.83
CA SER A 71 1.69 -3.67 -4.77
C SER A 71 1.22 -5.01 -5.34
N LEU A 72 0.60 -5.00 -6.53
CA LEU A 72 0.21 -6.24 -7.21
C LEU A 72 1.44 -7.08 -7.59
N MET A 73 2.51 -6.45 -8.07
CA MET A 73 3.77 -7.14 -8.36
C MET A 73 4.41 -7.71 -7.09
N PHE A 74 4.38 -7.00 -5.97
CA PHE A 74 4.83 -7.53 -4.68
C PHE A 74 4.02 -8.75 -4.25
N LEU A 75 2.68 -8.65 -4.29
CA LEU A 75 1.81 -9.78 -3.94
C LEU A 75 2.10 -11.00 -4.82
N LEU A 76 2.20 -10.82 -6.14
CA LEU A 76 2.54 -11.92 -7.06
C LEU A 76 3.92 -12.51 -6.75
N SER A 77 4.90 -11.66 -6.41
CA SER A 77 6.25 -12.09 -6.03
C SER A 77 6.25 -12.96 -4.77
N TYR A 78 5.39 -12.66 -3.79
CA TYR A 78 5.19 -13.51 -2.62
C TYR A 78 4.51 -14.84 -2.97
N LEU A 79 3.46 -14.80 -3.80
CA LEU A 79 2.72 -16.00 -4.21
C LEU A 79 3.58 -17.00 -5.01
N ILE A 80 4.46 -16.51 -5.89
CA ILE A 80 5.35 -17.38 -6.71
C ILE A 80 6.71 -17.65 -6.05
N GLY A 81 6.96 -17.09 -4.86
CA GLY A 81 8.22 -17.28 -4.14
C GLY A 81 9.42 -16.54 -4.73
N PHE A 82 9.21 -15.52 -5.58
CA PHE A 82 10.29 -14.72 -6.18
C PHE A 82 11.11 -13.98 -5.12
N TYR A 83 10.47 -13.56 -4.03
CA TYR A 83 11.12 -12.88 -2.91
C TYR A 83 12.31 -13.65 -2.31
N LYS A 84 12.28 -14.99 -2.37
CA LYS A 84 13.33 -15.88 -1.84
C LYS A 84 14.68 -15.73 -2.56
N ARG A 85 14.69 -15.11 -3.74
CA ARG A 85 15.92 -14.91 -4.53
C ARG A 85 16.80 -13.78 -4.02
N TYR A 86 16.28 -12.90 -3.16
CA TYR A 86 16.98 -11.69 -2.72
C TYR A 86 16.87 -11.53 -1.20
N GLU A 87 18.01 -11.57 -0.49
CA GLU A 87 18.05 -11.37 0.96
C GLU A 87 17.53 -9.98 1.38
N SER A 88 17.71 -8.97 0.52
CA SER A 88 17.27 -7.60 0.76
C SER A 88 15.78 -7.35 0.48
N TRP A 89 15.01 -8.38 0.12
CA TRP A 89 13.60 -8.24 -0.28
C TRP A 89 12.74 -7.53 0.79
N ARG A 90 12.93 -7.89 2.07
CA ARG A 90 12.19 -7.27 3.19
C ARG A 90 12.49 -5.77 3.33
N VAL A 91 13.73 -5.37 3.09
CA VAL A 91 14.13 -3.95 3.13
C VAL A 91 13.50 -3.19 1.97
N LEU A 92 13.53 -3.77 0.77
CA LEU A 92 12.90 -3.19 -0.41
C LEU A 92 11.38 -3.02 -0.21
N ASP A 93 10.74 -4.05 0.34
CA ASP A 93 9.31 -4.04 0.67
C ASP A 93 8.97 -2.93 1.68
N SER A 94 9.69 -2.84 2.81
CA SER A 94 9.50 -1.79 3.81
C SER A 94 9.69 -0.39 3.23
N LEU A 95 10.76 -0.18 2.46
CA LEU A 95 11.06 1.11 1.82
C LEU A 95 9.97 1.49 0.81
N TYR A 96 9.48 0.53 0.02
CA TYR A 96 8.37 0.75 -0.89
C TYR A 96 7.10 1.16 -0.14
N HIS A 97 6.64 0.38 0.84
CA HIS A 97 5.40 0.70 1.57
C HIS A 97 5.52 2.02 2.34
N GLY A 98 6.68 2.32 2.93
CA GLY A 98 6.92 3.58 3.62
C GLY A 98 6.89 4.79 2.69
N THR A 99 7.60 4.69 1.56
CA THR A 99 7.62 5.76 0.53
C THR A 99 6.24 5.96 -0.08
N THR A 100 5.57 4.85 -0.43
CA THR A 100 4.20 4.88 -0.95
C THR A 100 3.25 5.49 0.06
N GLY A 101 3.35 5.16 1.36
CA GLY A 101 2.53 5.77 2.40
C GLY A 101 2.67 7.30 2.45
N ILE A 102 3.88 7.84 2.33
CA ILE A 102 4.12 9.29 2.27
C ILE A 102 3.47 9.90 1.02
N LEU A 103 3.67 9.28 -0.15
CA LEU A 103 3.08 9.74 -1.40
C LEU A 103 1.56 9.66 -1.35
N TYR A 104 0.99 8.59 -0.80
CA TYR A 104 -0.45 8.39 -0.69
C TYR A 104 -1.07 9.39 0.29
N MET A 105 -0.36 9.76 1.37
CA MET A 105 -0.80 10.84 2.26
C MET A 105 -0.91 12.16 1.50
N SER A 106 0.08 12.48 0.66
CA SER A 106 0.02 13.69 -0.18
C SER A 106 -1.16 13.64 -1.17
N ALA A 107 -1.42 12.49 -1.77
CA ALA A 107 -2.57 12.28 -2.65
C ALA A 107 -3.91 12.41 -1.88
N ALA A 108 -4.01 11.82 -0.68
CA ALA A 108 -5.20 11.90 0.15
C ALA A 108 -5.55 13.35 0.53
N VAL A 109 -4.54 14.18 0.84
CA VAL A 109 -4.73 15.62 1.11
C VAL A 109 -5.21 16.37 -0.13
N LEU A 110 -4.62 16.13 -1.31
CA LEU A 110 -5.10 16.76 -2.55
C LEU A 110 -6.51 16.29 -2.93
N GLN A 111 -6.83 15.02 -2.69
CA GLN A 111 -8.15 14.46 -2.92
C GLN A 111 -9.19 15.06 -1.96
N ALA A 112 -8.84 15.25 -0.69
CA ALA A 112 -9.70 15.96 0.27
C ALA A 112 -9.96 17.41 -0.17
N HIS A 113 -8.94 18.10 -0.69
CA HIS A 113 -9.13 19.44 -1.25
C HIS A 113 -10.04 19.41 -2.49
N ALA A 114 -9.88 18.44 -3.40
CA ALA A 114 -10.77 18.26 -4.54
C ALA A 114 -12.23 18.00 -4.11
N THR A 115 -12.44 17.27 -3.01
CA THR A 115 -13.76 17.07 -2.39
C THR A 115 -14.38 18.39 -1.96
N ILE A 116 -13.66 19.20 -1.19
CA ILE A 116 -14.14 20.53 -0.72
C ILE A 116 -14.49 21.42 -1.92
N VAL A 117 -13.62 21.49 -2.93
CA VAL A 117 -13.86 22.29 -4.15
C VAL A 117 -15.11 21.84 -4.91
N SER A 118 -15.50 20.57 -4.78
CA SER A 118 -16.68 20.02 -5.48
C SER A 118 -17.99 20.34 -4.77
N GLU A 119 -17.98 20.68 -3.48
CA GLU A 119 -19.18 20.89 -2.65
C GLU A 119 -20.18 21.87 -3.29
N ASP A 120 -19.68 23.04 -3.69
CA ASP A 120 -20.50 24.10 -4.28
C ASP A 120 -20.62 24.02 -5.82
N LYS A 121 -19.85 23.12 -6.46
CA LYS A 121 -19.74 23.05 -7.93
C LYS A 121 -20.57 21.94 -8.54
N ASP A 122 -20.49 20.75 -7.95
CA ASP A 122 -21.11 19.55 -8.49
C ASP A 122 -21.26 18.51 -7.37
N LEU A 123 -22.51 18.33 -6.93
CA LEU A 123 -22.85 17.42 -5.84
C LEU A 123 -22.52 15.94 -6.16
N GLY A 124 -22.60 15.53 -7.43
CA GLY A 124 -22.26 14.17 -7.85
C GLY A 124 -20.75 13.91 -7.74
N ASN A 125 -19.96 14.89 -8.18
CA ASN A 125 -18.50 14.86 -7.99
C ASN A 125 -18.12 14.98 -6.51
N TYR A 126 -18.84 15.78 -5.71
CA TYR A 126 -18.61 15.86 -4.27
C TYR A 126 -18.78 14.50 -3.58
N MET A 127 -19.88 13.79 -3.84
CA MET A 127 -20.13 12.46 -3.26
C MET A 127 -19.07 11.44 -3.70
N THR A 128 -18.71 11.44 -4.99
CA THR A 128 -17.69 10.55 -5.54
C THR A 128 -16.31 10.85 -4.96
N ASN A 129 -15.93 12.13 -4.88
CA ASN A 129 -14.67 12.57 -4.31
C ASN A 129 -14.61 12.28 -2.80
N THR A 130 -15.73 12.38 -2.07
CA THR A 130 -15.81 12.00 -0.64
C THR A 130 -15.45 10.53 -0.44
N ALA A 131 -16.01 9.63 -1.25
CA ALA A 131 -15.67 8.21 -1.20
C ALA A 131 -14.19 7.97 -1.56
N ALA A 132 -13.68 8.63 -2.61
CA ALA A 132 -12.27 8.54 -2.99
C ALA A 132 -11.34 9.04 -1.87
N THR A 133 -11.67 10.14 -1.19
CA THR A 133 -10.92 10.67 -0.04
C THR A 133 -10.87 9.65 1.10
N PHE A 134 -12.01 9.05 1.45
CA PHE A 134 -12.08 8.03 2.49
C PHE A 134 -11.16 6.85 2.21
N PHE A 135 -11.26 6.26 1.02
CA PHE A 135 -10.38 5.16 0.63
C PHE A 135 -8.92 5.59 0.53
N ALA A 136 -8.62 6.82 0.14
CA ALA A 136 -7.24 7.30 0.07
C ALA A 136 -6.57 7.38 1.44
N PHE A 137 -7.29 7.84 2.47
CA PHE A 137 -6.77 7.83 3.85
C PHE A 137 -6.60 6.42 4.40
N ILE A 138 -7.56 5.51 4.15
CA ILE A 138 -7.42 4.11 4.56
C ILE A 138 -6.22 3.45 3.88
N THR A 139 -6.08 3.63 2.57
CA THR A 139 -4.96 3.08 1.80
C THR A 139 -3.63 3.61 2.31
N THR A 140 -3.56 4.91 2.64
CA THR A 140 -2.39 5.53 3.28
C THR A 140 -2.06 4.84 4.61
N LEU A 141 -3.04 4.65 5.47
CA LEU A 141 -2.85 3.98 6.77
C LEU A 141 -2.32 2.55 6.58
N LEU A 142 -2.87 1.80 5.63
CA LEU A 142 -2.44 0.44 5.35
C LEU A 142 -0.98 0.38 4.89
N TYR A 143 -0.57 1.23 3.95
CA TYR A 143 0.82 1.33 3.52
C TYR A 143 1.77 1.64 4.69
N VAL A 144 1.38 2.56 5.58
CA VAL A 144 2.17 2.89 6.77
C VAL A 144 2.25 1.71 7.75
N LEU A 145 1.14 1.03 8.02
CA LEU A 145 1.10 -0.15 8.89
C LEU A 145 1.96 -1.28 8.32
N HIS A 146 1.88 -1.53 7.01
CA HIS A 146 2.70 -2.53 6.33
C HIS A 146 4.18 -2.26 6.50
N ALA A 147 4.62 -1.02 6.22
CA ALA A 147 6.02 -0.62 6.31
C ALA A 147 6.62 -0.85 7.70
N PHE A 148 5.85 -0.54 8.76
CA PHE A 148 6.28 -0.76 10.13
C PHE A 148 6.20 -2.24 10.55
N SER A 149 5.13 -2.92 10.18
CA SER A 149 4.93 -4.32 10.54
C SER A 149 5.95 -5.25 9.91
N ILE A 150 6.45 -4.96 8.70
CA ILE A 150 7.47 -5.81 8.06
C ILE A 150 8.89 -5.57 8.60
N TYR A 151 9.14 -4.39 9.17
CA TYR A 151 10.46 -4.01 9.69
C TYR A 151 10.65 -4.44 11.15
N TYR A 152 9.60 -4.31 11.96
CA TYR A 152 9.67 -4.58 13.41
C TYR A 152 9.24 -6.00 13.82
N HIS A 153 8.63 -6.76 12.92
CA HIS A 153 8.33 -8.19 13.08
C HIS A 153 8.98 -8.97 11.94
#